data_AF-A0A948QYR8-F1
#
_entry.id   AF-A0A948QYR8-F1
#
_cell.length_a   1.000
_cell.length_b   1.000
_cell.length_c   1.000
_cell.angle_alpha   90.00
_cell.angle_beta   90.00
_cell.angle_gamma   90.00
#
_symmetry.space_group_name_H-M   'P 1'
#
loop_
_entity.id
_entity.type
_entity.pdbx_description
1 polymer ?
#
loop_
_entity_poly.entity_id
_entity_poly.type
_entity_poly.pdbx_seq_one_letter_code
_entity_poly.pdbx_strand_id
1 'polypeptide(L)'
;MRTWIHWRPAFPQAQHASAGADFVIGRKLAHNCLAALGSLGSLGSLGSLGSKVLDVGRGAARLPLWPAGFCGSITHTDGFAAAVAGKPARIGSVQIGIDAEPITALDRDTCEQVLKNCKRLQLACLPARERGFLETCLFSTKEVIFKAQFPVTQGFVDFHDVARKLV
;
A
#
# COMPACT_ATOMS: atom_id res chain seq x y z
N MET A 1 -6.32 17.70 1.54
CA MET A 1 -5.14 16.96 2.05
C MET A 1 -4.02 17.12 1.03
N ARG A 2 -2.77 17.36 1.44
CA ARG A 2 -1.61 17.31 0.52
C ARG A 2 -1.06 15.88 0.54
N THR A 3 -0.85 15.30 -0.64
CA THR A 3 -0.33 13.94 -0.84
C THR A 3 0.87 13.96 -1.76
N TRP A 4 1.81 13.05 -1.53
CA TRP A 4 2.95 12.78 -2.41
C TRP A 4 3.09 11.29 -2.64
N ILE A 5 3.31 10.93 -3.90
CA ILE A 5 3.50 9.56 -4.36
C ILE A 5 4.91 9.46 -4.92
N HIS A 6 5.67 8.47 -4.47
CA HIS A 6 6.95 8.11 -5.09
C HIS A 6 6.97 6.61 -5.35
N TRP A 7 7.34 6.23 -6.57
CA TRP A 7 7.46 4.83 -6.98
C TRP A 7 8.80 4.59 -7.67
N ARG A 8 9.18 3.32 -7.81
CA ARG A 8 10.22 2.87 -8.75
C ARG A 8 9.63 1.82 -9.70
N PRO A 9 9.90 1.90 -11.01
CA PRO A 9 9.47 0.89 -11.97
C PRO A 9 10.23 -0.43 -11.78
N ALA A 10 9.63 -1.52 -12.26
CA ALA A 10 10.23 -2.84 -12.29
C ALA A 10 11.56 -2.84 -13.06
N PHE A 11 12.59 -3.46 -12.50
CA PHE A 11 13.81 -3.77 -13.27
C PHE A 11 13.44 -4.70 -14.45
N PRO A 12 13.97 -4.47 -15.66
CA PRO A 12 13.78 -5.41 -16.76
C PRO A 12 14.46 -6.74 -16.42
N GLN A 13 13.65 -7.74 -16.02
CA GLN A 13 13.84 -9.21 -15.91
C GLN A 13 15.18 -9.84 -15.47
N ALA A 14 16.28 -9.11 -15.30
CA ALA A 14 17.62 -9.68 -15.12
C ALA A 14 18.17 -9.54 -13.68
N GLN A 15 17.44 -8.93 -12.76
CA GLN A 15 17.89 -8.78 -11.37
C GLN A 15 16.72 -9.05 -10.43
N HIS A 16 16.53 -10.33 -10.08
CA HIS A 16 15.71 -10.73 -8.95
C HIS A 16 16.33 -10.16 -7.68
N ALA A 17 15.94 -8.94 -7.32
CA ALA A 17 16.21 -8.44 -6.00
C ALA A 17 15.44 -9.35 -5.03
N SER A 18 16.14 -10.00 -4.10
CA SER A 18 15.52 -10.89 -3.10
C SER A 18 14.35 -10.18 -2.41
N ALA A 19 13.31 -10.91 -1.97
CA ALA A 19 12.11 -10.36 -1.33
C ALA A 19 12.34 -9.31 -0.21
N GLY A 20 13.54 -9.28 0.40
CA GLY A 20 13.94 -8.25 1.37
C GLY A 20 14.37 -6.89 0.77
N ALA A 21 14.80 -6.86 -0.49
CA ALA A 21 15.27 -5.65 -1.17
C ALA A 21 14.12 -4.68 -1.49
N ASP A 22 13.00 -5.21 -1.99
CA ASP A 22 11.81 -4.41 -2.33
C ASP A 22 11.16 -3.80 -1.08
N PHE A 23 11.20 -4.52 0.05
CA PHE A 23 10.81 -3.98 1.35
C PHE A 23 11.68 -2.77 1.77
N VAL A 24 13.01 -2.87 1.64
CA VAL A 24 13.92 -1.76 1.96
C VAL A 24 13.70 -0.57 1.02
N ILE A 25 13.49 -0.82 -0.27
CA ILE A 25 13.19 0.21 -1.27
C ILE A 25 11.88 0.93 -0.92
N GLY A 26 10.81 0.20 -0.60
CA GLY A 26 9.54 0.79 -0.20
C GLY A 26 9.66 1.76 0.97
N ARG A 27 10.48 1.43 1.97
CA ARG A 27 10.73 2.33 3.12
C ARG A 27 11.51 3.58 2.73
N LYS A 28 12.52 3.45 1.87
CA LYS A 28 13.27 4.60 1.34
C LYS A 28 12.35 5.54 0.55
N LEU A 29 11.43 4.99 -0.24
CA LEU A 29 10.41 5.78 -0.94
C LEU A 29 9.50 6.53 0.04
N ALA A 30 9.11 5.90 1.16
CA ALA A 30 8.31 6.55 2.19
C ALA A 30 9.03 7.74 2.84
N HIS A 31 10.33 7.61 3.11
CA HIS A 31 11.16 8.73 3.58
C HIS A 31 11.22 9.88 2.57
N ASN A 32 11.36 9.58 1.27
CA ASN A 32 11.34 10.60 0.22
C ASN A 32 10.01 11.36 0.19
N CYS A 33 8.88 10.67 0.35
CA CYS A 33 7.56 11.30 0.43
C CYS A 33 7.44 12.25 1.64
N LEU A 34 7.98 11.86 2.81
CA LEU A 34 8.02 12.73 3.99
C LEU A 34 8.91 13.95 3.79
N ALA A 35 10.08 13.77 3.17
CA ALA A 35 11.00 14.87 2.86
C ALA A 35 10.34 15.90 1.92
N ALA A 36 9.63 15.44 0.89
CA ALA A 36 8.89 16.31 -0.03
C ALA A 36 7.74 17.06 0.66
N LEU A 37 6.99 16.40 1.55
CA LEU A 37 5.95 17.06 2.34
C LEU A 37 6.51 18.09 3.34
N GLY A 38 7.68 17.80 3.92
CA GLY A 38 8.39 18.69 4.84
C GLY A 38 8.93 19.94 4.16
N SER A 39 9.54 19.80 2.97
CA SER A 39 10.09 20.92 2.21
C SER A 39 9.01 21.88 1.68
N LEU A 40 7.83 21.37 1.34
CA LEU A 40 6.68 22.21 0.99
C LEU A 40 6.12 23.04 2.16
N GLY A 41 6.38 22.63 3.39
CA GLY A 41 6.07 23.41 4.58
C GLY A 41 7.13 24.48 4.88
N SER A 42 8.38 24.26 4.48
CA SER A 42 9.50 25.17 4.73
C SER A 42 9.73 26.21 3.64
N LEU A 43 9.04 26.14 2.49
CA LEU A 43 9.08 27.19 1.46
C LEU A 43 8.56 28.56 1.97
N GLY A 44 7.95 28.61 3.16
CA GLY A 44 7.59 29.85 3.86
C GLY A 44 8.60 30.34 4.92
N SER A 45 9.67 29.59 5.22
CA SER A 45 10.72 30.01 6.14
C SER A 45 12.08 29.48 5.67
N LEU A 46 12.73 30.24 4.78
CA LEU A 46 14.16 30.15 4.53
C LEU A 46 14.91 30.68 5.77
N GLY A 47 14.91 29.88 6.83
CA GLY A 47 15.63 30.11 8.07
C GLY A 47 16.03 28.76 8.64
N SER A 48 17.34 28.51 8.62
CA SER A 48 18.04 27.33 9.13
C SER A 48 17.37 26.66 10.33
N LEU A 49 16.64 25.58 10.09
CA LEU A 49 16.23 24.63 11.14
C LEU A 49 16.57 23.24 10.62
N GLY A 50 17.52 22.61 11.30
CA GLY A 50 18.03 21.28 10.97
C GLY A 50 16.87 20.33 10.66
N SER A 51 16.93 19.73 9.47
CA SER A 51 15.95 18.76 9.01
C SER A 51 15.93 17.61 10.00
N LYS A 52 15.03 17.67 10.99
CA LYS A 52 14.76 16.55 11.87
C LYS A 52 14.29 15.43 10.94
N VAL A 53 15.15 14.43 10.72
CA VAL A 53 14.87 13.33 9.80
C VAL A 53 13.59 12.66 10.27
N LEU A 54 12.52 12.86 9.51
CA LEU A 54 11.24 12.22 9.79
C LEU A 54 11.36 10.76 9.35
N ASP A 55 11.44 9.87 10.32
CA ASP A 55 11.59 8.44 10.09
C ASP A 55 10.23 7.73 10.15
N VAL A 56 9.97 6.83 9.20
CA VAL A 56 8.87 5.88 9.30
C VAL A 56 9.37 4.74 10.18
N GLY A 57 8.77 4.55 11.35
CA GLY A 57 9.09 3.47 12.29
C GLY A 57 8.50 2.12 11.88
N ARG A 58 8.82 1.05 12.62
CA ARG A 58 8.23 -0.28 12.47
C ARG A 58 7.36 -0.58 13.68
N GLY A 59 6.07 -0.79 13.45
CA GLY A 59 5.09 -1.14 14.47
C GLY A 59 4.93 -2.64 14.63
N ALA A 60 4.00 -3.02 15.51
CA ALA A 60 3.52 -4.39 15.61
C ALA A 60 3.01 -4.86 14.23
N ALA A 61 3.13 -6.17 13.97
CA ALA A 61 2.76 -6.77 12.67
C ALA A 61 3.45 -6.14 11.44
N ARG A 62 4.66 -5.55 11.60
CA ARG A 62 5.47 -4.92 10.53
C ARG A 62 4.83 -3.70 9.87
N LEU A 63 3.79 -3.12 10.47
CA LEU A 63 3.12 -1.94 9.93
C LEU A 63 4.05 -0.71 9.98
N PRO A 64 3.99 0.19 8.97
CA PRO A 64 4.72 1.44 9.00
C PRO A 64 4.13 2.37 10.07
N LEU A 65 4.98 2.84 11.01
CA LEU A 65 4.62 3.88 11.96
C LEU A 65 5.00 5.23 11.39
N TRP A 66 4.01 5.98 10.93
CA TRP A 66 4.23 7.32 10.40
C TRP A 66 4.50 8.33 11.53
N PRO A 67 5.38 9.32 11.30
CA PRO A 67 5.57 10.42 12.24
C PRO A 67 4.25 11.14 12.58
N ALA A 68 4.18 11.73 13.77
CA ALA A 68 3.00 12.47 14.21
C ALA A 68 2.59 13.54 13.19
N GLY A 69 1.30 13.57 12.84
CA GLY A 69 0.75 14.50 11.84
C GLY A 69 0.85 14.03 10.40
N PHE A 70 1.42 12.85 10.13
CA PHE A 70 1.47 12.23 8.81
C PHE A 70 0.69 10.91 8.78
N CYS A 71 0.25 10.53 7.59
CA CYS A 71 -0.28 9.20 7.29
C CYS A 71 0.27 8.73 5.95
N GLY A 72 0.09 7.44 5.64
CA GLY A 72 0.54 6.91 4.37
C GLY A 72 0.47 5.41 4.26
N SER A 73 0.90 4.91 3.12
CA SER A 73 0.92 3.49 2.80
C SER A 73 2.16 3.14 1.99
N ILE A 74 2.62 1.89 2.11
CA ILE A 74 3.77 1.34 1.40
C ILE A 74 3.29 0.03 0.77
N THR A 75 3.62 -0.18 -0.50
CA THR A 75 3.42 -1.46 -1.18
C THR A 75 4.71 -1.87 -1.89
N HIS A 76 4.93 -3.17 -1.97
CA HIS A 76 6.00 -3.74 -2.77
C HIS A 76 5.61 -5.13 -3.25
N THR A 77 6.07 -5.47 -4.45
CA THR A 77 5.97 -6.79 -5.07
C THR A 77 7.25 -6.99 -5.89
N ASP A 78 7.44 -8.15 -6.51
CA ASP A 78 8.68 -8.52 -7.20
C ASP A 78 9.11 -7.43 -8.20
N GLY A 79 10.19 -6.74 -7.87
CA GLY A 79 10.77 -5.66 -8.69
C GLY A 79 10.05 -4.32 -8.59
N PHE A 80 8.90 -4.19 -7.92
CA PHE A 80 8.15 -2.95 -7.80
C PHE A 80 7.98 -2.52 -6.35
N ALA A 81 8.18 -1.22 -6.09
CA ALA A 81 7.84 -0.63 -4.79
C ALA A 81 7.28 0.78 -4.97
N ALA A 82 6.30 1.12 -4.14
CA ALA A 82 5.72 2.44 -4.07
C ALA A 82 5.39 2.84 -2.63
N ALA A 83 5.43 4.15 -2.37
CA ALA A 83 4.98 4.72 -1.12
C ALA A 83 4.18 6.00 -1.38
N VAL A 84 3.15 6.20 -0.57
CA VAL A 84 2.37 7.44 -0.53
C VAL A 84 2.38 7.97 0.90
N ALA A 85 2.68 9.25 1.05
CA ALA A 85 2.53 9.96 2.31
C ALA A 85 1.58 11.15 2.15
N GLY A 86 0.88 11.48 3.23
CA GLY A 86 -0.01 12.62 3.32
C GLY A 86 0.11 13.34 4.64
N LYS A 87 -0.22 14.64 4.63
CA LYS A 87 -0.38 15.47 5.84
C LYS A 87 -1.86 15.86 5.96
N PRO A 88 -2.67 15.09 6.70
CA PRO A 88 -4.09 15.41 6.89
C PRO A 88 -4.25 16.67 7.74
N ALA A 89 -5.38 17.37 7.57
CA ALA A 89 -5.66 18.61 8.30
C ALA A 89 -5.93 18.37 9.80
N ARG A 90 -6.43 17.17 10.14
CA ARG A 90 -6.61 16.68 11.50
C ARG A 90 -5.94 15.31 11.62
N ILE A 91 -5.28 15.05 12.74
CA ILE A 91 -4.63 13.76 12.99
C ILE A 91 -5.71 12.66 12.99
N GLY A 92 -5.46 11.58 12.25
CA GLY A 92 -6.36 10.42 12.17
C GLY A 92 -7.59 10.59 11.27
N SER A 93 -7.83 11.77 10.68
CA SER A 93 -9.06 12.02 9.90
C SER A 93 -9.07 11.37 8.51
N VAL A 94 -7.90 11.03 7.96
CA VAL A 94 -7.76 10.39 6.65
C VAL A 94 -6.63 9.37 6.72
N GLN A 95 -6.89 8.18 6.19
CA GLN A 95 -5.87 7.16 5.96
C GLN A 95 -5.74 6.86 4.47
N ILE A 96 -4.61 6.27 4.09
CA ILE A 96 -4.29 5.91 2.72
C ILE A 96 -3.98 4.42 2.70
N GLY A 97 -4.56 3.70 1.76
CA GLY A 97 -4.16 2.35 1.39
C GLY A 97 -3.69 2.36 -0.06
N ILE A 98 -2.55 1.73 -0.33
CA ILE A 98 -2.11 1.42 -1.69
C ILE A 98 -1.67 -0.03 -1.74
N ASP A 99 -1.82 -0.63 -2.91
CA ASP A 99 -1.41 -1.99 -3.15
C ASP A 99 -0.97 -2.19 -4.59
N ALA A 100 -0.08 -3.15 -4.83
CA ALA A 100 0.46 -3.42 -6.15
C ALA A 100 0.80 -4.90 -6.25
N GLU A 101 0.15 -5.59 -7.18
CA GLU A 101 0.24 -7.03 -7.35
C GLU A 101 0.48 -7.40 -8.82
N PRO A 102 1.26 -8.45 -9.09
CA PRO A 102 1.43 -8.95 -10.44
C PRO A 102 0.12 -9.62 -10.88
N ILE A 103 -0.27 -9.41 -12.15
CA ILE A 103 -1.45 -10.06 -12.71
C ILE A 103 -1.12 -11.52 -12.97
N THR A 104 -1.36 -12.35 -11.96
CA THR A 104 -1.14 -13.80 -11.98
C THR A 104 -2.32 -14.51 -11.33
N ALA A 105 -2.55 -15.77 -11.69
CA ALA A 105 -3.53 -16.57 -10.96
C ALA A 105 -3.09 -16.70 -9.50
N LEU A 106 -4.01 -16.45 -8.58
CA LEU A 106 -3.73 -16.64 -7.15
C LEU A 106 -3.56 -18.14 -6.86
N ASP A 107 -2.74 -18.48 -5.88
CA ASP A 107 -2.70 -19.85 -5.37
C ASP A 107 -4.08 -20.21 -4.78
N ARG A 108 -4.36 -21.52 -4.70
CA ARG A 108 -5.68 -22.02 -4.29
C ARG A 108 -6.09 -21.51 -2.91
N ASP A 109 -5.16 -21.47 -1.96
CA ASP A 109 -5.48 -21.16 -0.57
C ASP A 109 -5.76 -19.65 -0.40
N THR A 110 -4.94 -18.80 -1.05
CA THR A 110 -5.19 -17.35 -1.10
C THR A 110 -6.49 -17.05 -1.83
N CYS A 111 -6.72 -17.70 -2.96
CA CYS A 111 -7.94 -17.57 -3.73
C CYS A 111 -9.17 -17.98 -2.89
N GLU A 112 -9.09 -19.05 -2.10
CA GLU A 112 -10.16 -19.48 -1.19
C GLU A 112 -10.39 -18.51 -0.04
N GLN A 113 -9.35 -17.85 0.48
CA GLN A 113 -9.52 -16.83 1.52
C GLN A 113 -10.13 -15.53 0.98
N VAL A 114 -9.72 -15.12 -0.22
CA VAL A 114 -10.21 -13.90 -0.88
C VAL A 114 -11.63 -14.09 -1.42
N LEU A 115 -11.90 -15.24 -2.03
CA LEU A 115 -13.17 -15.55 -2.69
C LEU A 115 -14.11 -16.40 -1.85
N LYS A 116 -13.83 -16.58 -0.55
CA LYS A 116 -14.49 -17.57 0.34
C LYS A 116 -16.01 -17.62 0.20
N ASN A 117 -16.64 -16.50 -0.14
CA ASN A 117 -18.07 -16.40 -0.46
C ASN A 117 -18.40 -15.58 -1.72
N CYS A 118 -17.41 -15.14 -2.49
CA CYS A 118 -17.60 -14.36 -3.71
C CYS A 118 -17.38 -15.22 -4.94
N LYS A 119 -18.48 -15.59 -5.61
CA LYS A 119 -18.55 -15.83 -7.06
C LYS A 119 -17.45 -16.74 -7.65
N ARG A 120 -16.82 -17.65 -6.88
CA ARG A 120 -15.78 -18.57 -7.38
C ARG A 120 -16.25 -19.36 -8.60
N LEU A 121 -17.51 -19.80 -8.56
CA LEU A 121 -18.15 -20.49 -9.69
C LEU A 121 -18.36 -19.57 -10.90
N GLN A 122 -18.63 -18.28 -10.69
CA GLN A 122 -18.77 -17.33 -11.80
C GLN A 122 -17.42 -16.98 -12.42
N LEU A 123 -16.36 -16.86 -11.60
CA LEU A 123 -14.99 -16.65 -12.07
C LEU A 123 -14.41 -17.91 -12.73
N ALA A 124 -14.84 -19.11 -12.33
CA ALA A 124 -14.39 -20.37 -12.91
C ALA A 124 -14.76 -20.53 -14.39
N CYS A 125 -15.84 -19.87 -14.85
CA CYS A 125 -16.29 -19.89 -16.24
C CYS A 125 -15.51 -18.93 -17.14
N LEU A 126 -14.66 -18.07 -16.57
CA LEU A 126 -13.90 -17.08 -17.34
C LEU A 126 -12.62 -17.68 -17.94
N PRO A 127 -12.13 -17.15 -19.08
CA PRO A 127 -10.80 -17.43 -19.58
C PRO A 127 -9.73 -17.21 -18.50
N ALA A 128 -8.70 -18.06 -18.47
CA ALA A 128 -7.68 -18.07 -17.41
C ALA A 128 -7.04 -16.69 -17.16
N ARG A 129 -6.81 -15.91 -18.23
CA ARG A 129 -6.26 -14.55 -18.15
C ARG A 129 -7.20 -13.57 -17.45
N GLU A 130 -8.48 -13.59 -17.80
CA GLU A 130 -9.51 -12.73 -17.21
C GLU A 130 -9.76 -13.10 -15.76
N ARG A 131 -9.80 -14.41 -15.46
CA ARG A 131 -9.90 -14.92 -14.10
C ARG A 131 -8.74 -14.42 -13.24
N GLY A 132 -7.49 -14.59 -13.69
CA GLY A 132 -6.31 -14.16 -12.95
C GLY A 132 -6.29 -12.64 -12.70
N PHE A 133 -6.72 -11.84 -13.69
CA PHE A 133 -6.89 -10.40 -13.52
C PHE A 133 -7.90 -10.06 -12.42
N LEU A 134 -9.11 -10.65 -12.45
CA LEU A 134 -10.14 -10.36 -11.46
C LEU A 134 -9.77 -10.86 -10.06
N GLU A 135 -9.17 -12.04 -9.95
CA GLU A 135 -8.63 -12.57 -8.69
C GLU A 135 -7.60 -11.60 -8.09
N THR A 136 -6.64 -11.14 -8.91
CA THR A 136 -5.62 -10.16 -8.49
C THR A 136 -6.28 -8.85 -8.05
N CYS A 137 -7.26 -8.32 -8.80
CA CYS A 137 -7.96 -7.09 -8.43
C CYS A 137 -8.71 -7.21 -7.11
N LEU A 138 -9.39 -8.34 -6.87
CA LEU A 138 -10.13 -8.57 -5.62
C LEU A 138 -9.17 -8.69 -4.43
N PHE A 139 -8.06 -9.41 -4.59
CA PHE A 139 -7.02 -9.51 -3.58
C PHE A 139 -6.41 -8.14 -3.27
N SER A 140 -5.96 -7.43 -4.31
CA SER A 140 -5.32 -6.12 -4.16
C SER A 140 -6.27 -5.09 -3.54
N THR A 141 -7.56 -5.13 -3.88
CA THR A 141 -8.57 -4.27 -3.25
C THR A 141 -8.72 -4.55 -1.76
N LYS A 142 -8.67 -5.83 -1.35
CA LYS A 142 -8.69 -6.21 0.07
C LYS A 142 -7.50 -5.60 0.81
N GLU A 143 -6.31 -5.69 0.24
CA GLU A 143 -5.08 -5.15 0.81
C GLU A 143 -5.11 -3.62 0.91
N VAL A 144 -5.60 -2.92 -0.13
CA VAL A 144 -5.82 -1.46 -0.08
C VAL A 144 -6.72 -1.09 1.11
N ILE A 145 -7.84 -1.78 1.26
CA ILE A 145 -8.81 -1.46 2.32
C ILE A 145 -8.24 -1.79 3.68
N PHE A 146 -7.59 -2.95 3.83
CA PHE A 146 -6.92 -3.33 5.06
C PHE A 146 -5.88 -2.26 5.48
N LYS A 147 -5.00 -1.85 4.56
CA LYS A 147 -3.97 -0.83 4.80
C LYS A 147 -4.55 0.54 5.15
N ALA A 148 -5.71 0.90 4.59
CA ALA A 148 -6.39 2.15 4.92
C ALA A 148 -7.12 2.10 6.27
N GLN A 149 -7.79 0.99 6.59
CA GLN A 149 -8.69 0.91 7.74
C GLN A 149 -7.98 0.49 9.03
N PHE A 150 -7.02 -0.45 8.95
CA PHE A 150 -6.39 -1.06 10.11
C PHE A 150 -5.72 -0.05 11.05
N PRO A 151 -5.02 1.00 10.55
CA PRO A 151 -4.45 2.02 11.42
C PRO A 151 -5.47 2.70 12.35
N VAL A 152 -6.75 2.75 11.97
CA VAL A 152 -7.82 3.39 12.74
C VAL A 152 -8.55 2.40 13.64
N THR A 153 -8.92 1.25 13.10
CA THR A 153 -9.78 0.29 13.82
C THR A 153 -8.98 -0.68 14.68
N GLN A 154 -7.72 -0.94 14.33
CA GLN A 154 -6.90 -2.05 14.84
C GLN A 154 -7.61 -3.42 14.76
N GLY A 155 -8.63 -3.52 13.91
CA GLY A 155 -9.43 -4.71 13.69
C GLY A 155 -9.17 -5.30 12.31
N PHE A 156 -9.29 -6.62 12.21
CA PHE A 156 -9.31 -7.28 10.91
C PHE A 156 -10.69 -7.07 10.28
N VAL A 157 -10.71 -6.57 9.05
CA VAL A 157 -11.93 -6.47 8.25
C VAL A 157 -12.03 -7.73 7.40
N ASP A 158 -13.14 -8.44 7.53
CA ASP A 158 -13.43 -9.58 6.69
C ASP A 158 -13.93 -9.10 5.32
N PHE A 159 -13.66 -9.87 4.27
CA PHE A 159 -13.96 -9.52 2.88
C PHE A 159 -15.46 -9.20 2.65
N HIS A 160 -16.32 -9.76 3.49
CA HIS A 160 -17.76 -9.52 3.51
C HIS A 160 -18.17 -8.06 3.66
N ASP A 161 -17.41 -7.27 4.40
CA ASP A 161 -17.73 -5.86 4.64
C ASP A 161 -17.43 -4.97 3.43
N VAL A 162 -16.64 -5.49 2.48
CA VAL A 162 -16.04 -4.74 1.37
C VAL A 162 -16.65 -5.09 0.01
N ALA A 163 -16.96 -6.37 -0.23
CA ALA A 163 -17.21 -6.88 -1.57
C ALA A 163 -18.59 -6.54 -2.18
N ARG A 164 -19.50 -5.89 -1.44
CA ARG A 164 -20.90 -5.69 -1.86
C ARG A 164 -21.10 -4.81 -3.12
N LYS A 165 -20.08 -4.12 -3.63
CA LYS A 165 -20.21 -3.18 -4.78
C LYS A 165 -19.17 -3.36 -5.90
N LEU A 166 -18.31 -4.39 -5.84
CA LEU A 166 -17.20 -4.54 -6.80
C LEU A 166 -17.50 -5.51 -7.97
N VAL A 167 -18.68 -6.15 -8.01
CA VAL A 167 -19.09 -7.03 -9.13
C VAL A 167 -20.58 -6.97 -9.42
#